data_AF-A0A2K3JL90-F1
#
_entry.id   AF-A0A2K3JL90-F1
#
_cell.length_a   1.000
_cell.length_b   1.000
_cell.length_c   1.000
_cell.angle_alpha   90.00
_cell.angle_beta   90.00
_cell.angle_gamma   90.00
#
_symmetry.space_group_name_H-M   'P 1'
#
loop_
_entity.id
_entity.type
_entity.pdbx_description
1 polymer ?
#
loop_
_entity_poly.entity_id
_entity_poly.type
_entity_poly.pdbx_seq_one_letter_code
_entity_poly.pdbx_strand_id
1 'polypeptide(L)'
;METKTYLYYSEAVHLGQNFEKEVMEDPSEEWRAVVEVSQQHASYLRTFFRLQKIIDMKHPDRGVRRIKYNNDQQVFSFYFRNLPCAVSFAQLINRKLPVNARHDKFPLHIQICDNRYAISLQIVPICCADLIFLPHNNNIDNIGPIVICTKVVTTITLLDPLTLRQCYIDAGQYWKAPFTPSF
;
A
#
# COMPACT_ATOMS: atom_id res chain seq x y z
N MET A 1 -13.48 -20.45 -5.58
CA MET A 1 -12.52 -19.93 -6.59
C MET A 1 -11.58 -18.88 -6.03
N GLU A 2 -12.00 -18.06 -5.06
CA GLU A 2 -11.21 -16.98 -4.45
C GLU A 2 -9.92 -17.48 -3.75
N THR A 3 -9.95 -18.58 -3.00
CA THR A 3 -8.80 -19.15 -2.27
C THR A 3 -7.59 -19.48 -3.15
N LYS A 4 -7.82 -19.88 -4.42
CA LYS A 4 -6.73 -20.19 -5.37
C LYS A 4 -6.03 -18.92 -5.89
N THR A 5 -6.77 -17.82 -5.97
CA THR A 5 -6.21 -16.53 -6.39
C THR A 5 -5.33 -15.96 -5.27
N TYR A 6 -5.69 -16.14 -3.99
CA TYR A 6 -4.87 -15.75 -2.84
C TYR A 6 -3.48 -16.39 -2.81
N LEU A 7 -3.43 -17.71 -2.93
CA LEU A 7 -2.17 -18.45 -2.92
C LEU A 7 -1.23 -17.97 -4.02
N TYR A 8 -1.79 -17.70 -5.21
CA TYR A 8 -1.01 -17.28 -6.37
C TYR A 8 -0.32 -15.92 -6.19
N TYR A 9 -1.00 -14.90 -5.64
CA TYR A 9 -0.38 -13.59 -5.41
C TYR A 9 0.66 -13.62 -4.29
N SER A 10 0.39 -14.35 -3.20
CA SER A 10 1.38 -14.55 -2.15
C SER A 10 2.60 -15.28 -2.65
N GLU A 11 2.40 -16.34 -3.41
CA GLU A 11 3.47 -17.16 -3.95
C GLU A 11 4.31 -16.36 -4.96
N ALA A 12 3.71 -15.60 -5.87
CA ALA A 12 4.44 -14.76 -6.82
C ALA A 12 5.28 -13.66 -6.12
N VAL A 13 4.74 -13.01 -5.09
CA VAL A 13 5.48 -12.00 -4.29
C VAL A 13 6.58 -12.66 -3.46
N HIS A 14 6.31 -13.82 -2.84
CA HIS A 14 7.30 -14.59 -2.09
C HIS A 14 8.45 -15.07 -2.97
N LEU A 15 8.16 -15.48 -4.21
CA LEU A 15 9.13 -15.98 -5.19
C LEU A 15 9.88 -14.86 -5.92
N GLY A 16 9.55 -13.59 -5.66
CA GLY A 16 10.17 -12.44 -6.31
C GLY A 16 9.90 -12.37 -7.82
N GLN A 17 8.78 -12.93 -8.26
CA GLN A 17 8.44 -13.01 -9.68
C GLN A 17 7.56 -11.82 -10.09
N ASN A 18 7.90 -11.21 -11.22
CA ASN A 18 6.99 -10.29 -11.89
C ASN A 18 5.71 -11.05 -12.29
N PHE A 19 4.57 -10.41 -12.10
CA PHE A 19 3.30 -11.03 -12.41
C PHE A 19 2.34 -10.07 -13.10
N GLU A 20 1.50 -10.61 -13.96
CA GLU A 20 0.47 -9.90 -14.66
C GLU A 20 -0.80 -10.75 -14.73
N LYS A 21 -1.91 -10.20 -14.22
CA LYS A 21 -3.24 -10.79 -14.36
C LYS A 21 -4.15 -9.86 -15.13
N GLU A 22 -4.77 -10.40 -16.16
CA GLU A 22 -5.99 -9.81 -16.71
C GLU A 22 -7.19 -10.31 -15.92
N VAL A 23 -8.01 -9.37 -15.44
CA VAL A 23 -9.22 -9.65 -14.67
C VAL A 23 -10.44 -9.71 -15.60
N MET A 24 -10.33 -9.18 -16.83
CA MET A 24 -11.35 -9.25 -17.88
C MET A 24 -10.74 -9.65 -19.23
N GLU A 25 -11.45 -10.49 -20.00
CA GLU A 25 -10.99 -11.16 -21.22
C GLU A 25 -10.92 -10.31 -22.49
N ASP A 26 -11.29 -9.02 -22.46
CA ASP A 26 -11.41 -8.21 -23.69
C ASP A 26 -10.15 -7.36 -23.94
N PRO A 27 -9.28 -7.72 -24.91
CA PRO A 27 -7.99 -7.06 -25.12
C PRO A 27 -8.10 -5.78 -25.96
N SER A 28 -9.31 -5.42 -26.44
CA SER A 28 -9.50 -4.36 -27.44
C SER A 28 -9.81 -2.97 -26.85
N GLU A 29 -9.88 -2.81 -25.53
CA GLU A 29 -10.11 -1.50 -24.91
C GLU A 29 -8.88 -1.00 -24.17
N GLU A 30 -8.20 -0.01 -24.75
CA GLU A 30 -7.08 0.67 -24.10
C GLU A 30 -7.48 1.22 -22.73
N TRP A 31 -6.63 0.98 -21.73
CA TRP A 31 -6.74 1.61 -20.42
C TRP A 31 -6.44 3.10 -20.53
N ARG A 32 -7.21 3.94 -19.83
CA ARG A 32 -6.94 5.39 -19.76
C ARG A 32 -6.41 5.84 -18.41
N ALA A 33 -6.53 5.03 -17.36
CA ALA A 33 -6.04 5.39 -16.05
C ALA A 33 -5.32 4.21 -15.38
N VAL A 34 -4.24 4.49 -14.66
CA VAL A 34 -3.49 3.52 -13.86
C VAL A 34 -3.32 4.06 -12.44
N VAL A 35 -3.49 3.19 -11.45
CA VAL A 35 -3.15 3.46 -10.04
C VAL A 35 -1.96 2.60 -9.68
N GLU A 36 -0.85 3.23 -9.37
CA GLU A 36 0.40 2.60 -8.96
C GLU A 36 0.54 2.71 -7.45
N VAL A 37 0.65 1.56 -6.81
CA VAL A 37 0.77 1.44 -5.36
C VAL A 37 2.12 0.86 -5.05
N SER A 38 2.96 1.62 -4.34
CA SER A 38 4.30 1.20 -3.96
C SER A 38 4.42 1.10 -2.45
N GLN A 39 5.25 0.16 -2.00
CA GLN A 39 5.69 0.06 -0.60
C GLN A 39 7.21 -0.09 -0.59
N GLN A 40 7.89 1.00 -0.94
CA GLN A 40 9.35 1.03 -1.09
C GLN A 40 10.06 0.84 0.25
N HIS A 41 11.19 0.13 0.25
CA HIS A 41 12.02 -0.11 1.44
C HIS A 41 11.39 -1.04 2.49
N ALA A 42 10.33 -1.78 2.13
CA ALA A 42 9.87 -2.89 2.95
C ALA A 42 10.61 -4.17 2.53
N SER A 43 11.20 -4.88 3.49
CA SER A 43 11.80 -6.21 3.27
C SER A 43 10.78 -7.23 2.75
N TYR A 44 9.51 -7.03 3.11
CA TYR A 44 8.41 -7.89 2.70
C TYR A 44 7.11 -7.10 2.59
N LEU A 45 6.30 -7.39 1.56
CA LEU A 45 5.04 -6.69 1.28
C LEU A 45 3.88 -7.19 2.18
N ARG A 46 4.06 -7.27 3.51
CA ARG A 46 3.05 -7.85 4.44
C ARG A 46 1.79 -7.02 4.46
N THR A 47 1.97 -5.70 4.49
CA THR A 47 0.87 -4.73 4.45
C THR A 47 0.12 -4.81 3.11
N PHE A 48 0.78 -5.23 2.04
CA PHE A 48 0.17 -5.41 0.73
C PHE A 48 -0.80 -6.61 0.67
N PHE A 49 -0.55 -7.72 1.38
CA PHE A 49 -1.54 -8.81 1.47
C PHE A 49 -2.88 -8.36 2.04
N ARG A 50 -2.88 -7.28 2.83
CA ARG A 50 -4.09 -6.65 3.32
C ARG A 50 -4.85 -5.91 2.21
N LEU A 51 -4.18 -5.35 1.20
CA LEU A 51 -4.82 -4.76 0.02
C LEU A 51 -5.58 -5.77 -0.78
N GLN A 52 -5.01 -6.95 -0.99
CA GLN A 52 -5.68 -8.00 -1.73
C GLN A 52 -7.03 -8.36 -1.09
N LYS A 53 -7.05 -8.53 0.24
CA LYS A 53 -8.30 -8.72 0.97
C LYS A 53 -9.28 -7.55 0.83
N ILE A 54 -8.78 -6.31 0.71
CA ILE A 54 -9.61 -5.11 0.46
C ILE A 54 -10.20 -5.11 -0.96
N ILE A 55 -9.43 -5.56 -1.95
CA ILE A 55 -9.84 -5.65 -3.36
C ILE A 55 -10.91 -6.74 -3.52
N ASP A 56 -10.70 -7.92 -2.93
CA ASP A 56 -11.60 -9.06 -3.09
C ASP A 56 -12.90 -8.91 -2.28
N MET A 57 -12.85 -8.39 -1.04
CA MET A 57 -14.05 -8.33 -0.17
C MET A 57 -15.08 -7.27 -0.59
N LYS A 58 -14.79 -6.38 -1.54
CA LYS A 58 -15.62 -5.19 -1.81
C LYS A 58 -16.00 -4.99 -3.29
N HIS A 59 -16.32 -6.09 -3.97
CA HIS A 59 -16.84 -6.17 -5.35
C HIS A 59 -15.74 -6.34 -6.41
N PRO A 60 -15.75 -7.46 -7.17
CA PRO A 60 -14.85 -7.67 -8.31
C PRO A 60 -15.07 -6.66 -9.46
N ASP A 61 -16.20 -5.94 -9.48
CA ASP A 61 -16.65 -5.07 -10.57
C ASP A 61 -16.33 -3.57 -10.43
N ARG A 62 -15.25 -3.18 -9.74
CA ARG A 62 -14.87 -1.74 -9.66
C ARG A 62 -14.14 -1.22 -10.90
N GLY A 63 -14.12 -1.98 -11.99
CA GLY A 63 -13.50 -1.60 -13.25
C GLY A 63 -11.98 -1.75 -13.30
N VAL A 64 -11.39 -2.55 -12.38
CA VAL A 64 -9.99 -3.00 -12.50
C VAL A 64 -9.92 -4.01 -13.63
N ARG A 65 -9.20 -3.69 -14.69
CA ARG A 65 -9.08 -4.53 -15.89
C ARG A 65 -7.87 -5.44 -15.83
N ARG A 66 -6.75 -4.90 -15.36
CA ARG A 66 -5.45 -5.56 -15.30
C ARG A 66 -4.75 -5.19 -14.01
N ILE A 67 -4.02 -6.14 -13.47
CA ILE A 67 -3.15 -5.96 -12.30
C ILE A 67 -1.76 -6.43 -12.71
N LYS A 68 -0.78 -5.56 -12.57
CA LYS A 68 0.63 -5.88 -12.81
C LYS A 68 1.43 -5.67 -11.53
N TYR A 69 2.29 -6.61 -11.20
CA TYR A 69 3.28 -6.49 -10.14
C TYR A 69 4.67 -6.43 -10.75
N ASN A 70 5.39 -5.35 -10.43
CA ASN A 70 6.80 -5.19 -10.72
C ASN A 70 7.59 -5.39 -9.43
N ASN A 71 8.33 -6.50 -9.37
CA ASN A 71 9.11 -6.88 -8.20
C ASN A 71 10.32 -5.96 -7.98
N ASP A 72 10.99 -5.55 -9.06
CA ASP A 72 12.19 -4.71 -8.99
C ASP A 72 11.90 -3.35 -8.36
N GLN A 73 10.70 -2.82 -8.65
CA GLN A 73 10.25 -1.53 -8.12
C GLN A 73 9.35 -1.68 -6.89
N GLN A 74 8.94 -2.90 -6.53
CA GLN A 74 7.92 -3.19 -5.53
C GLN A 74 6.62 -2.39 -5.75
N VAL A 75 6.18 -2.33 -7.01
CA VAL A 75 5.01 -1.55 -7.46
C VAL A 75 3.91 -2.49 -7.96
N PHE A 76 2.69 -2.25 -7.49
CA PHE A 76 1.48 -2.81 -8.09
C PHE A 76 0.76 -1.76 -8.92
N SER A 77 0.57 -2.04 -10.20
CA SER A 77 -0.16 -1.20 -11.14
C SER A 77 -1.56 -1.79 -11.38
N PHE A 78 -2.59 -1.02 -11.05
CA PHE A 78 -4.00 -1.34 -11.28
C PHE A 78 -4.51 -0.50 -12.45
N TYR A 79 -4.95 -1.15 -13.52
CA TYR A 79 -5.40 -0.48 -14.74
C TYR A 79 -6.92 -0.35 -14.78
N PHE A 80 -7.38 0.83 -15.20
CA PHE A 80 -8.78 1.22 -15.28
C PHE A 80 -9.12 1.82 -16.65
N ARG A 81 -10.37 1.62 -17.08
CA ARG A 81 -10.89 2.24 -18.31
C ARG A 81 -11.05 3.76 -18.19
N ASN A 82 -11.50 4.23 -17.02
CA ASN A 82 -11.87 5.63 -16.80
C ASN A 82 -11.20 6.20 -15.54
N LEU A 83 -10.83 7.48 -15.58
CA LEU A 83 -10.21 8.20 -14.45
C LEU A 83 -11.07 8.20 -13.16
N PRO A 84 -12.40 8.41 -13.20
CA PRO A 84 -13.21 8.41 -11.97
C PRO A 84 -13.16 7.09 -11.19
N CYS A 85 -13.07 5.96 -11.89
CA CYS A 85 -12.91 4.64 -11.26
C CYS A 85 -11.56 4.53 -10.54
N ALA A 86 -10.48 4.97 -11.21
CA ALA A 86 -9.14 5.01 -10.63
C ALA A 86 -9.06 5.92 -9.40
N VAL A 87 -9.69 7.11 -9.44
CA VAL A 87 -9.74 8.04 -8.29
C VAL A 87 -10.52 7.44 -7.13
N SER A 88 -11.67 6.81 -7.37
CA SER A 88 -12.46 6.14 -6.33
C SER A 88 -11.70 4.97 -5.69
N PHE A 89 -10.94 4.24 -6.50
CA PHE A 89 -10.07 3.17 -6.00
C PHE A 89 -8.91 3.71 -5.15
N ALA A 90 -8.24 4.77 -5.60
CA ALA A 90 -7.20 5.42 -4.83
C ALA A 90 -7.72 5.98 -3.49
N GLN A 91 -8.92 6.55 -3.49
CA GLN A 91 -9.64 6.97 -2.27
C GLN A 91 -9.89 5.80 -1.31
N LEU A 92 -10.29 4.64 -1.83
CA LEU A 92 -10.51 3.44 -1.02
C LEU A 92 -9.21 3.00 -0.33
N ILE A 93 -8.09 2.98 -1.06
CA ILE A 93 -6.78 2.64 -0.52
C ILE A 93 -6.40 3.63 0.59
N ASN A 94 -6.52 4.93 0.33
CA ASN A 94 -6.21 5.97 1.33
C ASN A 94 -7.08 5.85 2.60
N ARG A 95 -8.31 5.36 2.49
CA ARG A 95 -9.20 5.10 3.65
C ARG A 95 -8.86 3.84 4.42
N LYS A 96 -8.03 2.96 3.88
CA LYS A 96 -7.77 1.63 4.47
C LYS A 96 -6.32 1.42 4.89
N LEU A 97 -5.40 2.17 4.30
CA LEU A 97 -3.97 2.08 4.54
C LEU A 97 -3.37 3.43 4.90
N PRO A 98 -2.19 3.45 5.57
CA PRO A 98 -1.48 4.67 5.86
C PRO A 98 -0.64 5.00 4.62
N VAL A 99 -1.16 5.88 3.77
CA VAL A 99 -0.53 6.30 2.52
C VAL A 99 0.01 7.71 2.67
N ASN A 100 1.11 8.01 1.96
CA ASN A 100 1.60 9.36 1.76
C ASN A 100 0.61 10.18 0.91
N ALA A 101 -0.53 10.52 1.50
CA ALA A 101 -1.38 11.56 1.00
C ALA A 101 -0.81 12.86 1.55
N ARG A 102 -0.20 13.70 0.70
CA ARG A 102 0.11 15.07 1.09
C ARG A 102 -1.17 15.69 1.63
N HIS A 103 -1.16 16.00 2.92
CA HIS A 103 -2.33 16.42 3.68
C HIS A 103 -3.09 17.53 2.94
N ASP A 104 -4.41 17.35 2.89
CA ASP A 104 -5.45 18.38 2.73
C ASP A 104 -5.80 18.85 1.32
N LYS A 105 -5.19 18.29 0.28
CA LYS A 105 -5.76 18.36 -1.08
C LYS A 105 -5.63 16.99 -1.71
N PHE A 106 -6.73 16.45 -2.25
CA PHE A 106 -6.60 15.64 -3.46
C PHE A 106 -5.89 16.55 -4.47
N PRO A 107 -4.58 16.37 -4.67
CA PRO A 107 -4.22 15.69 -5.88
C PRO A 107 -3.38 14.46 -5.53
N LEU A 108 -3.94 13.31 -5.87
CA LEU A 108 -3.14 12.23 -6.40
C LEU A 108 -2.15 12.86 -7.40
N HIS A 109 -0.87 12.47 -7.38
CA HIS A 109 0.04 12.90 -8.44
C HIS A 109 -0.48 12.30 -9.75
N ILE A 110 -1.23 13.09 -10.51
CA ILE A 110 -1.82 12.68 -11.79
C ILE A 110 -0.86 13.12 -12.88
N GLN A 111 -0.08 12.17 -13.40
CA GLN A 111 0.69 12.42 -14.62
C GLN A 111 -0.19 12.15 -15.83
N ILE A 112 -0.17 13.06 -16.79
CA ILE A 112 -0.85 12.91 -18.07
C ILE A 112 0.22 12.68 -19.13
N CYS A 113 0.21 11.49 -19.73
CA CYS A 113 1.09 11.13 -20.84
C CYS A 113 0.25 10.38 -21.88
N ASP A 114 0.26 10.83 -23.14
CA ASP A 114 -0.53 10.25 -24.24
C ASP A 114 -2.02 10.06 -23.92
N ASN A 115 -2.64 11.06 -23.27
CA ASN A 115 -4.06 11.02 -22.86
C ASN A 115 -4.41 9.92 -21.84
N ARG A 116 -3.39 9.34 -21.18
CA ARG A 116 -3.53 8.40 -20.07
C ARG A 116 -3.14 9.07 -18.76
N TYR A 117 -3.83 8.68 -17.70
CA TYR A 117 -3.68 9.21 -16.35
C TYR A 117 -2.95 8.20 -15.47
N ALA A 118 -1.89 8.61 -14.78
CA ALA A 118 -1.22 7.79 -13.78
C ALA A 118 -1.37 8.41 -12.39
N ILE A 119 -1.85 7.63 -11.43
CA ILE A 119 -2.02 8.00 -10.02
C ILE A 119 -1.02 7.19 -9.20
N SER A 120 -0.13 7.85 -8.46
CA SER A 120 0.83 7.16 -7.57
C SER A 120 0.45 7.27 -6.10
N LEU A 121 0.51 6.16 -5.37
CA LEU A 121 0.26 6.03 -3.94
C LEU A 121 1.44 5.32 -3.27
N GLN A 122 2.03 5.96 -2.26
CA GLN A 122 3.13 5.38 -1.48
C GLN A 122 2.65 4.97 -0.09
N ILE A 123 2.62 3.67 0.19
CA ILE A 123 2.28 3.14 1.51
C ILE A 123 3.48 3.31 2.44
N VAL A 124 3.22 3.59 3.72
CA VAL A 124 4.27 3.58 4.75
C VAL A 124 4.97 2.21 4.76
N PRO A 125 6.32 2.16 4.71
CA PRO A 125 7.06 0.90 4.66
C PRO A 125 7.23 0.25 6.05
N ILE A 126 6.14 0.19 6.81
CA ILE A 126 6.05 -0.50 8.09
C ILE A 126 4.97 -1.58 7.97
N CYS A 127 5.29 -2.76 8.46
CA CYS A 127 4.43 -3.92 8.48
C CYS A 127 4.10 -4.33 9.93
N CYS A 128 3.02 -5.10 10.04
CA CYS A 128 2.68 -5.74 11.31
C CYS A 128 3.78 -6.74 11.70
N ALA A 129 4.12 -6.74 12.98
CA ALA A 129 5.21 -7.48 13.62
C ALA A 129 6.64 -7.01 13.31
N ASP A 130 6.81 -5.83 12.71
CA ASP A 130 8.14 -5.24 12.50
C ASP A 130 8.72 -4.73 13.82
N LEU A 131 10.03 -4.97 14.01
CA LEU A 131 10.82 -4.37 15.08
C LEU A 131 11.43 -3.06 14.56
N ILE A 132 11.24 -1.98 15.32
CA ILE A 132 11.63 -0.63 14.93
C ILE A 132 12.49 -0.03 16.03
N PHE A 133 13.62 0.55 15.62
CA PHE A 133 14.40 1.45 16.47
C PHE A 133 14.00 2.88 16.18
N LEU A 134 13.35 3.54 17.13
CA LEU A 134 13.03 4.95 17.02
C LEU A 134 14.32 5.77 17.20
N PRO A 135 14.54 6.80 16.37
CA PRO A 135 15.70 7.67 16.55
C PRO A 135 15.55 8.46 17.85
N HIS A 136 16.67 8.80 18.48
CA HIS A 136 16.73 9.42 19.82
C HIS A 136 15.93 10.71 19.98
N ASN A 137 15.63 11.38 18.86
CA ASN A 137 14.93 12.66 18.84
C ASN A 137 13.42 12.52 18.62
N ASN A 138 12.95 11.30 18.32
CA ASN A 138 11.53 11.00 18.14
C ASN A 138 10.94 10.60 19.50
N ASN A 139 10.76 11.59 20.39
CA ASN A 139 9.96 11.45 21.61
C ASN A 139 8.48 11.33 21.25
N ILE A 140 8.13 10.27 20.53
CA ILE A 140 6.75 9.96 20.19
C ILE A 140 6.14 9.36 21.46
N ASP A 141 5.27 10.14 22.11
CA ASP A 141 4.46 9.73 23.27
C ASP A 141 5.24 9.10 24.44
N ASN A 142 6.50 9.50 24.65
CA ASN A 142 7.32 9.03 25.78
C ASN A 142 7.46 7.50 25.82
N ILE A 143 7.60 6.90 24.64
CA ILE A 143 7.87 5.47 24.44
C ILE A 143 9.38 5.24 24.29
N GLY A 144 9.84 4.07 24.75
CA GLY A 144 11.24 3.67 24.61
C GLY A 144 11.74 3.58 23.16
N PRO A 145 13.06 3.52 22.96
CA PRO A 145 13.67 3.51 21.62
C PRO A 145 13.41 2.24 20.81
N ILE A 146 12.89 1.18 21.44
CA ILE A 146 12.62 -0.12 20.82
C ILE A 146 11.11 -0.35 20.86
N VAL A 147 10.50 -0.49 19.69
CA VAL A 147 9.05 -0.69 19.57
C VAL A 147 8.73 -1.76 18.53
N ILE A 148 7.59 -2.41 18.72
CA ILE A 148 7.05 -3.41 17.81
C ILE A 148 5.80 -2.85 17.14
N CYS A 149 5.72 -2.91 15.82
CA CYS A 149 4.47 -2.57 15.15
C CYS A 149 3.45 -3.70 15.34
N THR A 150 2.33 -3.41 15.99
CA THR A 150 1.29 -4.41 16.27
C THR A 150 0.16 -4.38 15.26
N LYS A 151 -0.03 -3.25 14.58
CA LYS A 151 -1.14 -3.06 13.64
C LYS A 151 -0.84 -1.95 12.65
N VAL A 152 -1.14 -2.22 11.38
CA VAL A 152 -1.08 -1.25 10.28
C VAL A 152 -2.45 -1.23 9.58
N VAL A 153 -3.22 -0.16 9.79
CA VAL A 153 -4.50 0.08 9.08
C VAL A 153 -4.46 1.50 8.53
N THR A 154 -5.32 2.43 8.95
CA THR A 154 -5.20 3.86 8.61
C THR A 154 -4.12 4.55 9.44
N THR A 155 -3.86 4.02 10.63
CA THR A 155 -2.80 4.43 11.54
C THR A 155 -1.89 3.25 11.82
N ILE A 156 -0.66 3.56 12.19
CA ILE A 156 0.37 2.62 12.62
C ILE A 156 0.30 2.56 14.14
N THR A 157 0.13 1.37 14.70
CA THR A 157 0.17 1.14 16.14
C THR A 157 1.49 0.52 16.52
N LEU A 158 2.23 1.22 17.38
CA LEU A 158 3.49 0.77 17.95
C LEU A 158 3.29 0.36 19.41
N LEU A 159 4.00 -0.66 19.85
CA LEU A 159 3.99 -1.18 21.21
C LEU A 159 5.41 -1.19 21.76
N ASP A 160 5.58 -0.60 22.94
CA ASP A 160 6.79 -0.77 23.74
C ASP A 160 6.72 -2.12 24.48
N PRO A 161 7.65 -3.05 24.23
CA PRO A 161 7.66 -4.35 24.90
C PRO A 161 8.00 -4.28 26.40
N LEU A 162 8.68 -3.21 26.85
CA LEU A 162 9.11 -3.07 28.25
C LEU A 162 8.03 -2.41 29.11
N THR A 163 7.34 -1.41 28.55
CA THR A 163 6.31 -0.64 29.29
C THR A 163 4.88 -1.02 28.94
N LEU A 164 4.69 -1.84 27.89
CA LEU A 164 3.39 -2.21 27.30
C LEU A 164 2.56 -1.01 26.82
N ARG A 165 3.19 0.17 26.68
CA ARG A 165 2.53 1.37 26.17
C ARG A 165 2.37 1.30 24.67
N GLN A 166 1.24 1.81 24.19
CA GLN A 166 0.96 1.92 22.76
C GLN A 166 1.07 3.37 22.31
N CYS A 167 1.59 3.56 21.10
CA CYS A 167 1.56 4.83 20.39
C CYS A 167 0.88 4.64 19.04
N TYR A 168 0.19 5.68 18.59
CA TYR A 168 -0.49 5.73 17.31
C TYR A 168 0.14 6.81 16.44
N ILE A 169 0.59 6.42 15.27
CA ILE A 169 1.22 7.31 14.29
C ILE A 169 0.36 7.32 13.03
N ASP A 170 -0.06 8.49 12.59
CA ASP A 170 -0.70 8.65 11.28
C ASP A 170 0.36 8.72 10.15
N ALA A 171 -0.08 8.55 8.91
CA ALA A 171 0.85 8.59 7.78
C ALA A 171 1.58 9.94 7.67
N GLY A 172 0.91 11.06 7.96
CA GLY A 172 1.51 12.40 7.88
C GLY A 172 2.62 12.60 8.91
N GLN A 173 2.43 12.12 10.13
CA GLN A 173 3.43 12.10 11.21
C GLN A 173 4.62 11.23 10.81
N TYR A 174 4.37 10.04 10.27
CA TYR A 174 5.44 9.17 9.77
C TYR A 174 6.29 9.87 8.71
N TRP A 175 5.68 10.50 7.70
CA TRP A 175 6.43 11.13 6.61
C TRP A 175 7.19 12.41 7.02
N LYS A 176 6.88 13.01 8.18
CA LYS A 176 7.68 14.11 8.75
C LYS A 176 8.99 13.64 9.37
N ALA A 177 9.00 12.45 9.95
CA ALA A 177 10.17 11.86 10.61
C ALA A 177 10.20 10.34 10.37
N PRO A 178 10.47 9.90 9.12
CA PRO A 178 10.40 8.50 8.76
C PRO A 178 11.46 7.68 9.50
N PHE A 179 11.08 6.44 9.84
CA PHE A 179 11.96 5.46 10.46
C PHE A 179 11.83 4.14 9.71
N THR A 180 12.89 3.34 9.67
CA THR A 180 12.93 2.07 8.94
C THR A 180 12.72 0.89 9.88
N PRO A 181 12.03 -0.18 9.44
CA PRO A 181 12.05 -1.43 10.16
C PRO A 181 13.47 -2.01 10.15
N SER A 182 13.81 -2.78 11.19
CA SER A 182 15.18 -3.29 11.35
C SER A 182 15.42 -4.59 10.57
N PHE A 183 14.35 -5.32 10.25
CA PHE A 183 14.38 -6.63 9.57
C PHE A 183 13.15 -6.79 8.67
#